data_AF-A0A2W1LSZ4-F1
#
_entry.id   AF-A0A2W1LSZ4-F1
#
_cell.length_a   1.000
_cell.length_b   1.000
_cell.length_c   1.000
_cell.angle_alpha   90.00
_cell.angle_beta   90.00
_cell.angle_gamma   90.00
#
_symmetry.space_group_name_H-M   'P 1'
#
loop_
_entity.id
_entity.type
_entity.pdbx_description
1 polymer ?
#
loop_
_entity_poly.entity_id
_entity_poly.type
_entity_poly.pdbx_seq_one_letter_code
_entity_poly.pdbx_strand_id
1 'polypeptide(L)'
;MQPFYYMAVLFIILLLARQTRTERRLFHVKLTSWPKQIVPAVVAGLLAGLFLSSLSLFIGFAFTSETVYWLWGAAVVLVLIRIRYVCIAYSAALVALLSVIAGLFSGSMDSGQWYGALLESLAEQDGAALLLLAGLLHMMEALLLRWQGDYAAGALIVEGKRGLLVGGYQLPAFWPVPMLLLVPAGSAGAAAELGWTPWLTYASGYSGSWTMLAMPVVIGFSSLATARLPRAKARKLAGSQLYYSAGFIAAALLAVWWEPLVAAVAAAAFVCHELIYYMELRREEQASPVFVHDVKGLRVLAVVPGMPADQMGIQTGEILHKVNGTPVRTTQDLYDGLQVNSAFCKLEIINLEGHVKFVQRARFEGEHHQLGVVLAPDEGAPHVAGRLAASLVDLLRGRRTTRQRGSTVTM
;
A
#
# COMPACT_ATOMS: atom_id res chain seq x y z
N MET A 1 -20.93 6.53 16.99
CA MET A 1 -19.62 6.88 16.42
C MET A 1 -18.90 5.59 16.07
N GLN A 2 -18.42 5.41 14.83
CA GLN A 2 -17.70 4.20 14.39
C GLN A 2 -16.19 4.36 14.68
N PRO A 3 -15.63 3.76 15.76
CA PRO A 3 -14.24 3.99 16.16
C PRO A 3 -13.22 3.48 15.12
N PHE A 4 -13.63 2.50 14.32
CA PHE A 4 -12.82 1.79 13.35
C PHE A 4 -12.24 2.67 12.23
N TYR A 5 -12.99 3.67 11.76
CA TYR A 5 -12.47 4.59 10.73
C TYR A 5 -11.33 5.47 11.29
N TYR A 6 -11.49 5.98 12.50
CA TYR A 6 -10.46 6.79 13.15
C TYR A 6 -9.21 5.96 13.45
N MET A 7 -9.37 4.69 13.85
CA MET A 7 -8.25 3.76 14.01
C MET A 7 -7.52 3.50 12.69
N ALA A 8 -8.25 3.31 11.58
CA ALA A 8 -7.66 3.17 10.25
C ALA A 8 -6.85 4.40 9.82
N VAL A 9 -7.40 5.61 10.00
CA VAL A 9 -6.69 6.86 9.70
C VAL A 9 -5.45 7.01 10.58
N LEU A 10 -5.56 6.76 11.88
CA LEU A 10 -4.44 6.80 12.82
C LEU A 10 -3.34 5.81 12.42
N PHE A 11 -3.70 4.58 12.06
CA PHE A 11 -2.77 3.56 11.58
C PHE A 11 -1.97 4.04 10.36
N ILE A 12 -2.64 4.63 9.37
CA ILE A 12 -1.97 5.18 8.18
C ILE A 12 -1.05 6.36 8.56
N ILE A 13 -1.49 7.26 9.45
CA ILE A 13 -0.65 8.34 9.96
C ILE A 13 0.62 7.79 10.61
N LEU A 14 0.53 6.73 11.42
CA LEU A 14 1.69 6.11 12.07
C LEU A 14 2.67 5.53 11.04
N LEU A 15 2.18 4.90 9.97
CA LEU A 15 3.02 4.40 8.88
C LEU A 15 3.76 5.53 8.15
N LEU A 16 3.03 6.56 7.72
CA LEU A 16 3.60 7.71 7.01
C LEU A 16 4.58 8.50 7.89
N ALA A 17 4.25 8.70 9.17
CA ALA A 17 5.12 9.38 10.12
C ALA A 17 6.41 8.57 10.38
N ARG A 18 6.32 7.25 10.47
CA ARG A 18 7.50 6.37 10.58
C ARG A 18 8.38 6.50 9.35
N GLN A 19 7.82 6.50 8.16
CA GLN A 19 8.57 6.67 6.91
C GLN A 19 9.30 8.02 6.87
N THR A 20 8.61 9.14 7.13
CA THR A 20 9.26 10.46 7.19
C THR A 20 10.39 10.50 8.22
N ARG A 21 10.27 9.80 9.36
CA ARG A 21 11.35 9.67 10.35
C ARG A 21 12.53 8.86 9.82
N THR A 22 12.29 7.79 9.06
CA THR A 22 13.34 6.99 8.42
C THR A 22 14.11 7.81 7.38
N GLU A 23 13.43 8.54 6.52
CA GLU A 23 14.05 9.41 5.51
C GLU A 23 14.97 10.46 6.15
N ARG A 24 14.50 11.13 7.20
CA ARG A 24 15.31 12.11 7.96
C ARG A 24 16.56 11.50 8.58
N ARG A 25 16.51 10.23 8.99
CA ARG A 25 17.67 9.52 9.57
C ARG A 25 18.65 9.05 8.51
N LEU A 26 18.17 8.71 7.31
CA LEU A 26 19.02 8.24 6.21
C LEU A 26 19.70 9.38 5.46
N PHE A 27 18.96 10.48 5.21
CA PHE A 27 19.41 11.54 4.31
C PHE A 27 19.62 12.88 5.01
N HIS A 28 19.33 12.98 6.31
CA HIS A 28 19.41 14.23 7.09
C HIS A 28 18.52 15.38 6.57
N VAL A 29 17.64 15.09 5.60
CA VAL A 29 16.71 16.03 4.98
C VAL A 29 15.30 15.46 5.00
N LYS A 30 14.31 16.35 4.94
CA LYS A 30 12.90 15.98 4.86
C LYS A 30 12.49 15.86 3.38
N LEU A 31 12.50 14.64 2.84
CA LEU A 31 12.05 14.38 1.47
C LEU A 31 10.51 14.37 1.39
N THR A 32 9.86 13.68 2.31
CA THR A 32 8.39 13.60 2.37
C THR A 32 7.80 14.25 3.61
N SER A 33 6.49 14.49 3.58
CA SER A 33 5.75 15.09 4.68
C SER A 33 4.44 14.34 4.90
N TRP A 34 4.36 13.54 5.97
CA TRP A 34 3.16 12.75 6.28
C TRP A 34 1.83 13.53 6.25
N PRO A 35 1.71 14.81 6.71
CA PRO A 35 0.44 15.53 6.62
C PRO A 35 0.04 15.86 5.18
N LYS A 36 1.01 16.05 4.28
CA LYS A 36 0.73 16.28 2.86
C LYS A 36 0.34 15.00 2.13
N GLN A 37 0.73 13.84 2.67
CA GLN A 37 0.44 12.52 2.09
C GLN A 37 -0.88 11.94 2.59
N ILE A 38 -1.30 12.21 3.82
CA ILE A 38 -2.56 11.67 4.35
C ILE A 38 -3.79 12.26 3.66
N VAL A 39 -3.74 13.53 3.25
CA VAL A 39 -4.86 14.21 2.57
C VAL A 39 -5.26 13.49 1.27
N PRO A 40 -4.37 13.28 0.28
CA PRO A 40 -4.74 12.56 -0.94
C PRO A 40 -5.14 11.10 -0.66
N ALA A 41 -4.62 10.47 0.39
CA ALA A 41 -5.05 9.13 0.79
C ALA A 41 -6.51 9.12 1.30
N VAL A 42 -6.86 10.06 2.18
CA VAL A 42 -8.23 10.19 2.71
C VAL A 42 -9.20 10.59 1.60
N VAL A 43 -8.85 11.55 0.74
CA VAL A 43 -9.73 11.99 -0.36
C VAL A 43 -10.00 10.83 -1.33
N ALA A 44 -8.96 10.13 -1.78
CA ALA A 44 -9.15 8.98 -2.66
C ALA A 44 -9.92 7.84 -1.98
N GLY A 45 -9.71 7.63 -0.67
CA GLY A 45 -10.46 6.67 0.13
C GLY A 45 -11.94 7.01 0.27
N LEU A 46 -12.29 8.29 0.44
CA LEU A 46 -13.67 8.79 0.44
C LEU A 46 -14.35 8.57 -0.91
N LEU A 47 -13.66 8.88 -2.01
CA LEU A 47 -14.18 8.67 -3.37
C LEU A 47 -14.40 7.18 -3.66
N ALA A 48 -13.45 6.33 -3.28
CA ALA A 48 -13.57 4.88 -3.37
C ALA A 48 -14.73 4.35 -2.51
N GLY A 49 -14.88 4.88 -1.29
CA GLY A 49 -15.94 4.50 -0.36
C GLY A 49 -17.31 4.87 -0.90
N LEU A 50 -17.46 6.08 -1.44
CA LEU A 50 -18.69 6.52 -2.11
C LEU A 50 -19.02 5.61 -3.30
N PHE A 51 -18.05 5.32 -4.16
CA PHE A 51 -18.25 4.43 -5.31
C PHE A 51 -18.69 3.02 -4.89
N LEU A 52 -17.99 2.40 -3.94
CA LEU A 52 -18.32 1.07 -3.44
C LEU A 52 -19.65 1.04 -2.69
N SER A 53 -20.01 2.12 -2.00
CA SER A 53 -21.32 2.26 -1.36
C SER A 53 -22.45 2.34 -2.40
N SER A 54 -22.25 3.12 -3.47
CA SER A 54 -23.21 3.16 -4.57
C SER A 54 -23.37 1.80 -5.24
N LEU A 55 -22.28 1.05 -5.41
CA LEU A 55 -22.34 -0.32 -5.94
C LEU A 55 -23.10 -1.26 -4.98
N SER A 56 -22.90 -1.11 -3.67
CA SER A 56 -23.58 -1.93 -2.66
C SER A 56 -25.10 -1.78 -2.71
N LEU A 57 -25.62 -0.61 -3.08
CA LEU A 57 -27.06 -0.35 -3.26
C LEU A 57 -27.73 -1.26 -4.30
N PHE A 58 -26.98 -1.70 -5.32
CA PHE A 58 -27.50 -2.58 -6.38
C PHE A 58 -27.18 -4.05 -6.12
N ILE A 59 -26.11 -4.34 -5.38
CA ILE A 59 -25.73 -5.72 -5.03
C ILE A 59 -26.62 -6.24 -3.88
N GLY A 60 -26.75 -5.48 -2.79
CA GLY A 60 -27.50 -5.83 -1.58
C GLY A 60 -26.89 -7.01 -0.82
N PHE A 61 -26.04 -6.75 0.17
CA PHE A 61 -25.38 -7.81 0.93
C PHE A 61 -26.28 -8.30 2.07
N ALA A 62 -26.38 -9.61 2.28
CA ALA A 62 -27.10 -10.19 3.42
C ALA A 62 -26.27 -10.16 4.73
N PHE A 63 -25.47 -9.12 4.93
CA PHE A 63 -24.59 -9.03 6.11
C PHE A 63 -25.31 -8.51 7.33
N THR A 64 -24.86 -8.99 8.49
CA THR A 64 -25.34 -8.55 9.80
C THR A 64 -24.28 -7.72 10.51
N SER A 65 -24.63 -7.17 11.67
CA SER A 65 -23.64 -6.54 12.55
C SER A 65 -22.54 -7.52 13.00
N GLU A 66 -22.87 -8.81 13.12
CA GLU A 66 -21.92 -9.87 13.47
C GLU A 66 -20.88 -10.09 12.39
N THR A 67 -21.27 -10.00 11.11
CA THR A 67 -20.33 -10.06 9.98
C THR A 67 -19.23 -9.01 10.11
N VAL A 68 -19.59 -7.79 10.51
CA VAL A 68 -18.62 -6.70 10.72
C VAL A 68 -17.69 -7.04 11.88
N TYR A 69 -18.20 -7.59 12.99
CA TYR A 69 -17.37 -8.01 14.12
C TYR A 69 -16.40 -9.14 13.75
N TRP A 70 -16.85 -10.15 13.00
CA TRP A 70 -16.00 -11.23 12.50
C TRP A 70 -14.88 -10.72 11.59
N LEU A 71 -15.21 -9.83 10.64
CA LEU A 71 -14.23 -9.23 9.74
C LEU A 71 -13.19 -8.39 10.49
N TRP A 72 -13.60 -7.56 11.45
CA TRP A 72 -12.66 -6.76 12.24
C TRP A 72 -11.84 -7.60 13.21
N GLY A 73 -12.45 -8.61 13.86
CA GLY A 73 -11.74 -9.56 14.71
C GLY A 73 -10.65 -10.31 13.94
N ALA A 74 -11.00 -10.84 12.77
CA ALA A 74 -10.05 -11.48 11.86
C ALA A 74 -8.93 -10.52 11.40
N ALA A 75 -9.28 -9.27 11.04
CA ALA A 75 -8.30 -8.26 10.63
C ALA A 75 -7.29 -7.95 11.74
N VAL A 76 -7.75 -7.80 12.98
CA VAL A 76 -6.87 -7.57 14.14
C VAL A 76 -5.90 -8.73 14.32
N VAL A 77 -6.39 -9.98 14.32
CA VAL A 77 -5.55 -11.18 14.47
C VAL A 77 -4.50 -11.24 13.34
N LEU A 78 -4.91 -11.01 12.11
CA LEU A 78 -4.04 -11.04 10.94
C LEU A 78 -2.94 -9.96 10.98
N VAL A 79 -3.28 -8.74 11.39
CA VAL A 79 -2.34 -7.62 11.51
C VAL A 79 -1.29 -7.84 12.62
N LEU A 80 -1.64 -8.58 13.68
CA LEU A 80 -0.69 -9.01 14.70
C LEU A 80 0.37 -9.96 14.14
N ILE A 81 -0.01 -10.83 13.19
CA ILE A 81 0.93 -11.73 12.50
C ILE A 81 1.81 -10.93 11.53
N ARG A 82 1.18 -10.19 10.60
CA ARG A 82 1.89 -9.30 9.66
C ARG A 82 1.01 -8.11 9.26
N ILE A 83 1.60 -6.91 9.25
CA ILE A 83 0.92 -5.68 8.80
C ILE A 83 0.33 -5.81 7.39
N ARG A 84 0.98 -6.56 6.50
CA ARG A 84 0.49 -6.74 5.13
C ARG A 84 -0.91 -7.36 5.05
N TYR A 85 -1.33 -8.10 6.08
CA TYR A 85 -2.66 -8.71 6.14
C TYR A 85 -3.74 -7.74 6.66
N VAL A 86 -3.45 -6.44 6.75
CA VAL A 86 -4.43 -5.40 7.09
C VAL A 86 -5.53 -5.26 6.04
N CYS A 87 -5.28 -5.68 4.79
CA CYS A 87 -6.29 -5.64 3.74
C CYS A 87 -7.46 -6.56 4.13
N ILE A 88 -8.65 -5.97 4.25
CA ILE A 88 -9.85 -6.65 4.75
C ILE A 88 -10.24 -7.87 3.89
N ALA A 89 -9.78 -7.93 2.63
CA ALA A 89 -9.98 -9.09 1.76
C ALA A 89 -9.37 -10.39 2.34
N TYR A 90 -8.23 -10.32 3.05
CA TYR A 90 -7.70 -11.48 3.78
C TYR A 90 -8.62 -11.90 4.92
N SER A 91 -9.25 -10.93 5.59
CA SER A 91 -10.18 -11.21 6.68
C SER A 91 -11.47 -11.84 6.14
N ALA A 92 -11.99 -11.33 5.03
CA ALA A 92 -13.17 -11.87 4.37
C ALA A 92 -12.94 -13.30 3.85
N ALA A 93 -11.78 -13.56 3.23
CA ALA A 93 -11.41 -14.91 2.82
C ALA A 93 -11.26 -15.87 4.01
N LEU A 94 -10.73 -15.38 5.15
CA LEU A 94 -10.57 -16.20 6.35
C LEU A 94 -11.93 -16.53 6.96
N VAL A 95 -12.79 -15.53 7.12
CA VAL A 95 -14.15 -15.71 7.66
C VAL A 95 -14.97 -16.63 6.75
N ALA A 96 -14.90 -16.45 5.42
CA ALA A 96 -15.59 -17.33 4.47
C ALA A 96 -15.09 -18.79 4.52
N LEU A 97 -13.79 -19.01 4.74
CA LEU A 97 -13.27 -20.37 4.91
C LEU A 97 -13.71 -20.97 6.25
N LEU A 98 -13.65 -20.17 7.32
CA LEU A 98 -14.05 -20.61 8.65
C LEU A 98 -15.56 -20.83 8.77
N SER A 99 -16.40 -20.10 8.03
CA SER A 99 -17.85 -20.31 8.04
C SER A 99 -18.20 -21.68 7.43
N VAL A 100 -17.55 -22.08 6.35
CA VAL A 100 -17.70 -23.43 5.78
C VAL A 100 -17.26 -24.49 6.78
N ILE A 101 -16.10 -24.30 7.45
CA ILE A 101 -15.62 -25.24 8.46
C ILE A 101 -16.60 -25.31 9.64
N ALA A 102 -17.10 -24.17 10.13
CA ALA A 102 -18.07 -24.10 11.22
C ALA A 102 -19.38 -24.79 10.86
N GLY A 103 -19.86 -24.65 9.62
CA GLY A 103 -21.03 -25.34 9.10
C GLY A 103 -20.92 -26.88 9.11
N LEU A 104 -19.71 -27.44 9.06
CA LEU A 104 -19.52 -28.89 9.22
C LEU A 104 -19.80 -29.39 10.65
N PHE A 105 -19.76 -28.49 11.64
CA PHE A 105 -19.97 -28.78 13.06
C PHE A 105 -21.24 -28.12 13.61
N SER A 106 -21.97 -27.34 12.81
CA SER A 106 -23.20 -26.66 13.26
C SER A 106 -24.23 -27.69 13.73
N GLY A 107 -24.83 -27.48 14.90
CA GLY A 107 -25.77 -28.42 15.52
C GLY A 107 -25.15 -29.61 16.26
N SER A 108 -23.81 -29.76 16.26
CA SER A 108 -23.11 -30.79 17.05
C SER A 108 -22.74 -30.33 18.48
N MET A 109 -22.81 -29.02 18.73
CA MET A 109 -22.47 -28.39 19.99
C MET A 109 -23.69 -27.72 20.62
N ASP A 110 -23.74 -27.69 21.95
CA ASP A 110 -24.78 -27.01 22.70
C ASP A 110 -24.65 -25.48 22.55
N SER A 111 -25.61 -24.87 21.87
CA SER A 111 -25.70 -23.42 21.64
C SER A 111 -25.96 -22.61 22.90
N GLY A 112 -26.39 -23.26 24.00
CA GLY A 112 -26.50 -22.64 25.32
C GLY A 112 -25.15 -22.23 25.92
N GLN A 113 -24.04 -22.75 25.39
CA GLN A 113 -22.69 -22.38 25.80
C GLN A 113 -22.09 -21.35 24.83
N TRP A 114 -21.25 -20.45 25.36
CA TRP A 114 -20.69 -19.32 24.60
C TRP A 114 -19.93 -19.74 23.34
N TYR A 115 -19.29 -20.91 23.35
CA TYR A 115 -18.57 -21.42 22.18
C TYR A 115 -19.50 -22.01 21.10
N GLY A 116 -20.65 -22.57 21.49
CA GLY A 116 -21.67 -23.06 20.56
C GLY A 116 -22.30 -21.88 19.81
N ALA A 117 -22.69 -20.84 20.54
CA ALA A 117 -23.21 -19.60 19.97
C ALA A 117 -22.20 -18.92 19.01
N LEU A 118 -20.91 -18.91 19.34
CA LEU A 118 -19.87 -18.39 18.43
C LEU A 118 -19.74 -19.23 17.15
N LEU A 119 -19.85 -20.55 17.25
CA LEU A 119 -19.74 -21.45 16.11
C LEU A 119 -20.94 -21.30 15.17
N GLU A 120 -22.15 -21.18 15.71
CA GLU A 120 -23.37 -20.91 14.94
C GLU A 120 -23.30 -19.55 14.25
N SER A 121 -22.96 -18.48 14.98
CA SER A 121 -22.75 -17.15 14.40
C SER A 121 -21.74 -17.17 13.25
N LEU A 122 -20.66 -17.95 13.37
CA LEU A 122 -19.65 -18.08 12.31
C LEU A 122 -20.15 -18.90 11.12
N ALA A 123 -20.90 -19.97 11.37
CA ALA A 123 -21.47 -20.82 10.32
C ALA A 123 -22.53 -20.08 9.48
N GLU A 124 -23.27 -19.15 10.08
CA GLU A 124 -24.29 -18.33 9.40
C GLU A 124 -23.73 -17.25 8.47
N GLN A 125 -22.40 -17.04 8.46
CA GLN A 125 -21.81 -16.01 7.60
C GLN A 125 -21.86 -16.40 6.12
N ASP A 126 -22.43 -15.50 5.30
CA ASP A 126 -22.48 -15.63 3.84
C ASP A 126 -21.07 -15.52 3.23
N GLY A 127 -20.42 -16.68 3.08
CA GLY A 127 -19.06 -16.78 2.56
C GLY A 127 -18.95 -16.30 1.11
N ALA A 128 -19.96 -16.53 0.27
CA ALA A 128 -19.93 -16.11 -1.13
C ALA A 128 -19.98 -14.58 -1.26
N ALA A 129 -20.86 -13.92 -0.49
CA ALA A 129 -20.96 -12.48 -0.43
C ALA A 129 -19.68 -11.82 0.15
N LEU A 130 -19.06 -12.44 1.16
CA LEU A 130 -17.78 -12.01 1.71
C LEU A 130 -16.66 -12.03 0.66
N LEU A 131 -16.59 -13.11 -0.14
CA LEU A 131 -15.61 -13.24 -1.22
C LEU A 131 -15.88 -12.24 -2.35
N LEU A 132 -17.15 -11.96 -2.68
CA LEU A 132 -17.50 -10.93 -3.66
C LEU A 132 -17.05 -9.55 -3.18
N LEU A 133 -17.31 -9.19 -1.92
CA LEU A 133 -16.84 -7.95 -1.32
C LEU A 133 -15.31 -7.85 -1.38
N ALA A 134 -14.60 -8.92 -1.01
CA ALA A 134 -13.14 -8.98 -1.08
C ALA A 134 -12.61 -8.71 -2.50
N GLY A 135 -13.26 -9.26 -3.52
CA GLY A 135 -12.89 -9.05 -4.91
C GLY A 135 -13.09 -7.62 -5.38
N LEU A 136 -14.22 -7.01 -5.03
CA LEU A 136 -14.50 -5.59 -5.31
C LEU A 136 -13.48 -4.66 -4.64
N LEU A 137 -13.07 -4.99 -3.41
CA LEU A 137 -12.07 -4.21 -2.68
C LEU A 137 -10.67 -4.35 -3.30
N HIS A 138 -10.26 -5.53 -3.74
CA HIS A 138 -9.01 -5.69 -4.48
C HIS A 138 -9.02 -5.00 -5.84
N MET A 139 -10.15 -5.01 -6.54
CA MET A 139 -10.32 -4.24 -7.78
C MET A 139 -10.14 -2.75 -7.50
N MET A 140 -10.81 -2.22 -6.47
CA MET A 140 -10.68 -0.82 -6.07
C MET A 140 -9.24 -0.47 -5.64
N GLU A 141 -8.57 -1.34 -4.87
CA GLU A 141 -7.16 -1.17 -4.50
C GLU A 141 -6.28 -1.04 -5.74
N ALA A 142 -6.49 -1.89 -6.74
CA ALA A 142 -5.73 -1.86 -7.98
C ALA A 142 -5.97 -0.57 -8.78
N LEU A 143 -7.20 -0.07 -8.82
CA LEU A 143 -7.54 1.21 -9.46
C LEU A 143 -6.87 2.40 -8.74
N LEU A 144 -6.93 2.44 -7.40
CA LEU A 144 -6.26 3.47 -6.60
C LEU A 144 -4.74 3.41 -6.76
N LEU A 145 -4.16 2.22 -6.78
CA LEU A 145 -2.74 2.00 -7.01
C LEU A 145 -2.31 2.49 -8.40
N ARG A 146 -3.15 2.29 -9.43
CA ARG A 146 -2.90 2.83 -10.78
C ARG A 146 -2.99 4.35 -10.82
N TRP A 147 -3.92 4.94 -10.09
CA TRP A 147 -4.16 6.38 -10.09
C TRP A 147 -3.09 7.16 -9.34
N GLN A 148 -2.78 6.75 -8.10
CA GLN A 148 -1.89 7.50 -7.20
C GLN A 148 -0.94 6.61 -6.37
N GLY A 149 -0.60 5.40 -6.81
CA GLY A 149 0.18 4.45 -6.00
C GLY A 149 1.59 4.89 -5.55
N ASP A 150 2.12 5.99 -6.11
CA ASP A 150 3.39 6.60 -5.74
C ASP A 150 3.26 7.81 -4.79
N TYR A 151 2.04 8.18 -4.35
CA TYR A 151 1.81 9.37 -3.51
C TYR A 151 2.63 9.40 -2.21
N ALA A 152 2.88 8.21 -1.64
CA ALA A 152 3.65 8.02 -0.41
C ALA A 152 5.02 7.39 -0.65
N ALA A 153 5.54 7.38 -1.87
CA ALA A 153 6.84 6.77 -2.16
C ALA A 153 7.96 7.43 -1.32
N GLY A 154 8.65 6.64 -0.51
CA GLY A 154 9.72 7.10 0.36
C GLY A 154 11.06 6.54 -0.01
N ALA A 155 12.05 7.41 -0.22
CA ALA A 155 13.40 6.99 -0.55
C ALA A 155 14.03 6.21 0.61
N LEU A 156 14.82 5.20 0.28
CA LEU A 156 15.53 4.32 1.21
C LEU A 156 16.88 3.92 0.63
N ILE A 157 17.78 3.49 1.51
CA ILE A 157 19.02 2.79 1.17
C ILE A 157 18.87 1.36 1.69
N VAL A 158 19.06 0.36 0.82
CA VAL A 158 18.93 -1.05 1.18
C VAL A 158 20.21 -1.81 0.82
N GLU A 159 20.48 -2.88 1.56
CA GLU A 159 21.55 -3.83 1.21
C GLU A 159 21.05 -4.78 0.11
N GLY A 160 21.76 -4.80 -1.01
CA GLY A 160 21.52 -5.73 -2.11
C GLY A 160 22.14 -7.12 -1.86
N LYS A 161 21.91 -8.07 -2.79
CA LYS A 161 22.31 -9.48 -2.68
C LYS A 161 23.80 -9.73 -2.41
N ARG A 162 24.67 -8.82 -2.82
CA ARG A 162 26.13 -8.91 -2.67
C ARG A 162 26.69 -7.98 -1.59
N GLY A 163 25.83 -7.45 -0.71
CA GLY A 163 26.22 -6.44 0.29
C GLY A 163 26.48 -5.05 -0.30
N LEU A 164 26.25 -4.86 -1.59
CA LEU A 164 26.27 -3.56 -2.26
C LEU A 164 25.08 -2.73 -1.78
N LEU A 165 25.33 -1.45 -1.51
CA LEU A 165 24.27 -0.52 -1.17
C LEU A 165 23.52 -0.10 -2.42
N VAL A 166 22.20 -0.12 -2.32
CA VAL A 166 21.31 0.17 -3.43
C VAL A 166 20.27 1.18 -2.95
N GLY A 167 20.07 2.23 -3.73
CA GLY A 167 18.96 3.14 -3.50
C GLY A 167 17.64 2.45 -3.82
N GLY A 168 16.57 2.88 -3.18
CA GLY A 168 15.26 2.35 -3.49
C GLY A 168 14.16 3.18 -2.89
N TYR A 169 12.94 2.71 -3.06
CA TYR A 169 11.76 3.34 -2.53
C TYR A 169 10.87 2.32 -1.83
N GLN A 170 10.34 2.66 -0.67
CA GLN A 170 9.18 1.98 -0.11
C GLN A 170 7.92 2.67 -0.63
N LEU A 171 6.92 1.88 -1.01
CA LEU A 171 5.61 2.34 -1.47
C LEU A 171 4.53 1.87 -0.49
N PRO A 172 4.31 2.53 0.65
CA PRO A 172 3.23 2.19 1.57
C PRO A 172 1.96 2.96 1.18
N ALA A 173 1.28 2.47 0.14
CA ALA A 173 0.08 3.10 -0.39
C ALA A 173 -1.17 2.49 0.28
N PHE A 174 -1.68 3.16 1.31
CA PHE A 174 -2.89 2.76 2.02
C PHE A 174 -3.98 3.83 1.95
N TRP A 175 -5.24 3.43 1.90
CA TRP A 175 -6.39 4.31 1.82
C TRP A 175 -7.44 3.90 2.86
N PRO A 176 -7.89 4.82 3.73
CA PRO A 176 -9.01 4.57 4.61
C PRO A 176 -10.31 4.79 3.82
N VAL A 177 -11.08 3.74 3.61
CA VAL A 177 -12.29 3.73 2.79
C VAL A 177 -13.50 3.58 3.71
N PRO A 178 -14.23 4.68 4.01
CA PRO A 178 -15.49 4.58 4.74
C PRO A 178 -16.59 4.22 3.72
N MET A 179 -16.98 2.94 3.69
CA MET A 179 -18.07 2.51 2.83
C MET A 179 -19.32 2.16 3.66
N LEU A 180 -20.47 2.28 3.02
CA LEU A 180 -21.76 1.87 3.52
C LEU A 180 -22.23 0.67 2.70
N LEU A 181 -22.64 -0.39 3.40
CA LEU A 181 -23.19 -1.59 2.79
C LEU A 181 -24.70 -1.57 2.95
N LEU A 182 -25.41 -1.71 1.83
CA LEU A 182 -26.83 -1.98 1.85
C LEU A 182 -27.08 -3.38 2.39
N VAL A 183 -27.81 -3.48 3.50
CA VAL A 183 -28.14 -4.74 4.17
C VAL A 183 -29.61 -4.80 4.58
N PRO A 184 -30.21 -6.00 4.72
CA PRO A 184 -31.53 -6.18 5.29
C PRO A 184 -31.67 -5.44 6.63
N ALA A 185 -32.76 -4.70 6.82
CA ALA A 185 -33.02 -4.02 8.08
C ALA A 185 -33.33 -5.04 9.18
N GLY A 186 -32.60 -4.95 10.29
CA GLY A 186 -32.95 -5.65 11.52
C GLY A 186 -34.12 -4.97 12.25
N SER A 187 -34.45 -5.48 13.44
CA SER A 187 -35.53 -4.96 14.28
C SER A 187 -35.27 -3.58 14.90
N ALA A 188 -34.04 -3.06 14.80
CA ALA A 188 -33.64 -1.78 15.38
C ALA A 188 -32.86 -0.93 14.38
N GLY A 189 -33.35 0.29 14.10
CA GLY A 189 -32.66 1.29 13.27
C GLY A 189 -33.55 1.95 12.24
N ALA A 190 -32.96 2.84 11.44
CA ALA A 190 -33.63 3.42 10.28
C ALA A 190 -33.76 2.35 9.18
N ALA A 191 -34.97 2.16 8.70
CA ALA A 191 -35.29 1.18 7.66
C ALA A 191 -36.04 1.89 6.52
N ALA A 192 -35.70 1.55 5.28
CA ALA A 192 -36.30 2.13 4.08
C ALA A 192 -36.67 1.04 3.08
N GLU A 193 -37.78 1.25 2.39
CA GLU A 193 -38.12 0.44 1.22
C GLU A 193 -37.35 0.95 -0.01
N LEU A 194 -36.92 0.03 -0.87
CA LEU A 194 -36.23 0.37 -2.12
C LEU A 194 -37.18 0.22 -3.29
N GLY A 195 -37.10 1.14 -4.25
CA GLY A 195 -37.86 1.05 -5.51
C GLY A 195 -37.31 0.03 -6.51
N TRP A 196 -36.22 -0.67 -6.17
CA TRP A 196 -35.62 -1.74 -6.96
C TRP A 196 -35.22 -2.90 -6.04
N THR A 197 -35.04 -4.08 -6.62
CA THR A 197 -34.57 -5.27 -5.92
C THR A 197 -33.06 -5.44 -6.08
N PRO A 198 -32.26 -5.42 -5.00
CA PRO A 198 -30.84 -5.71 -5.09
C PRO A 198 -30.55 -7.14 -5.59
N TRP A 199 -29.44 -7.29 -6.32
CA TRP A 199 -29.15 -8.47 -7.13
C TRP A 199 -28.98 -9.76 -6.32
N LEU A 200 -28.19 -9.77 -5.25
CA LEU A 200 -27.98 -10.98 -4.43
C LEU A 200 -29.29 -11.48 -3.81
N THR A 201 -30.19 -10.56 -3.46
CA THR A 201 -31.49 -10.88 -2.86
C THR A 201 -32.60 -11.11 -3.88
N TYR A 202 -32.33 -10.93 -5.18
CA TYR A 202 -33.32 -11.14 -6.22
C TYR A 202 -33.78 -12.61 -6.25
N ALA A 203 -32.84 -13.54 -6.17
CA ALA A 203 -33.14 -14.98 -6.20
C ALA A 203 -33.86 -15.46 -4.94
N SER A 204 -33.64 -14.81 -3.78
CA SER A 204 -34.29 -15.16 -2.52
C SER A 204 -35.68 -14.55 -2.35
N GLY A 205 -36.10 -13.64 -3.24
CA GLY A 205 -37.41 -12.99 -3.17
C GLY A 205 -37.59 -12.08 -1.96
N TYR A 206 -36.49 -11.60 -1.36
CA TYR A 206 -36.56 -10.74 -0.19
C TYR A 206 -37.30 -9.44 -0.50
N SER A 207 -38.37 -9.17 0.26
CA SER A 207 -39.24 -8.00 0.13
C SER A 207 -39.26 -7.11 1.38
N GLY A 208 -38.28 -7.29 2.28
CA GLY A 208 -38.18 -6.52 3.51
C GLY A 208 -37.58 -5.13 3.30
N SER A 209 -37.51 -4.37 4.40
CA SER A 209 -36.89 -3.05 4.42
C SER A 209 -35.37 -3.15 4.53
N TRP A 210 -34.67 -2.08 4.13
CA TRP A 210 -33.23 -2.03 4.01
C TRP A 210 -32.64 -0.96 4.91
N THR A 211 -31.39 -1.16 5.33
CA THR A 211 -30.62 -0.18 6.07
C THR A 211 -29.18 -0.11 5.56
N MET A 212 -28.44 0.90 6.02
CA MET A 212 -27.04 1.11 5.65
C MET A 212 -26.12 0.77 6.82
N LEU A 213 -25.32 -0.27 6.64
CA LEU A 213 -24.31 -0.69 7.59
C LEU A 213 -22.98 0.00 7.29
N ALA A 214 -22.50 0.81 8.23
CA ALA A 214 -21.20 1.46 8.09
C ALA A 214 -20.06 0.45 8.26
N MET A 215 -19.24 0.30 7.22
CA MET A 215 -18.10 -0.60 7.20
C MET A 215 -16.86 0.18 6.73
N PRO A 216 -16.14 0.85 7.64
CA PRO A 216 -14.83 1.37 7.29
C PRO A 216 -13.89 0.21 6.96
N VAL A 217 -13.08 0.36 5.92
CA VAL A 217 -12.07 -0.63 5.53
C VAL A 217 -10.75 0.07 5.21
N VAL A 218 -9.65 -0.66 5.38
CA VAL A 218 -8.34 -0.23 4.88
C VAL A 218 -8.01 -1.11 3.69
N ILE A 219 -7.86 -0.49 2.53
CA ILE A 219 -7.27 -1.13 1.35
C ILE A 219 -5.91 -0.53 1.12
N GLY A 220 -5.00 -1.31 0.55
CA GLY A 220 -3.66 -0.82 0.29
C GLY A 220 -2.61 -1.88 0.26
N PHE A 221 -1.44 -1.42 -0.16
CA PHE A 221 -0.33 -2.26 -0.54
C PHE A 221 0.98 -1.66 -0.05
N SER A 222 1.96 -2.54 0.20
CA SER A 222 3.32 -2.14 0.57
C SER A 222 4.34 -2.96 -0.21
N SER A 223 5.23 -2.28 -0.94
CA SER A 223 6.36 -2.92 -1.63
C SER A 223 7.61 -2.05 -1.65
N LEU A 224 8.73 -2.70 -1.93
CA LEU A 224 10.00 -2.08 -2.21
C LEU A 224 10.20 -2.00 -3.72
N ALA A 225 10.67 -0.85 -4.19
CA ALA A 225 11.09 -0.60 -5.56
C ALA A 225 12.58 -0.24 -5.58
N THR A 226 13.41 -1.18 -6.04
CA THR A 226 14.86 -1.00 -6.27
C THR A 226 15.18 -1.08 -7.76
N ALA A 227 14.43 -1.86 -8.52
CA ALA A 227 14.64 -2.13 -9.94
C ALA A 227 13.73 -1.32 -10.87
N ARG A 228 12.81 -0.50 -10.32
CA ARG A 228 11.91 0.37 -11.08
C ARG A 228 11.67 1.67 -10.35
N LEU A 229 11.31 2.71 -11.09
CA LEU A 229 10.76 3.93 -10.49
C LEU A 229 9.43 3.63 -9.78
N PRO A 230 9.11 4.32 -8.67
CA PRO A 230 7.90 4.07 -7.87
C PRO A 230 6.62 4.03 -8.71
N ARG A 231 6.42 5.02 -9.58
CA ARG A 231 5.22 5.10 -10.43
C ARG A 231 5.10 3.93 -11.41
N ALA A 232 6.21 3.51 -12.00
CA ALA A 232 6.24 2.38 -12.91
C ALA A 232 5.96 1.06 -12.18
N LYS A 233 6.51 0.89 -10.97
CA LYS A 233 6.23 -0.25 -10.08
C LYS A 233 4.75 -0.31 -9.71
N ALA A 234 4.17 0.80 -9.26
CA ALA A 234 2.76 0.91 -8.89
C ALA A 234 1.83 0.55 -10.05
N ARG A 235 2.06 1.07 -11.26
CA ARG A 235 1.25 0.73 -12.45
C ARG A 235 1.33 -0.76 -12.82
N LYS A 236 2.52 -1.35 -12.75
CA LYS A 236 2.72 -2.77 -13.05
C LYS A 236 1.95 -3.65 -12.06
N LEU A 237 2.07 -3.35 -10.78
CA LEU A 237 1.37 -4.04 -9.69
C LEU A 237 -0.14 -3.90 -9.82
N ALA A 238 -0.63 -2.70 -10.11
CA ALA A 238 -2.03 -2.44 -10.37
C ALA A 238 -2.54 -3.30 -11.53
N GLY A 239 -1.77 -3.40 -12.62
CA GLY A 239 -2.11 -4.28 -13.75
C GLY A 239 -2.30 -5.73 -13.32
N SER A 240 -1.34 -6.33 -12.61
CA SER A 240 -1.49 -7.71 -12.11
C SER A 240 -2.67 -7.88 -11.15
N GLN A 241 -2.90 -6.91 -10.26
CA GLN A 241 -3.98 -6.95 -9.28
C GLN A 241 -5.36 -6.81 -9.94
N LEU A 242 -5.49 -6.03 -11.02
CA LEU A 242 -6.73 -5.92 -11.80
C LEU A 242 -7.10 -7.26 -12.44
N TYR A 243 -6.15 -7.94 -13.09
CA TYR A 243 -6.41 -9.25 -13.70
C TYR A 243 -6.81 -10.30 -12.65
N TYR A 244 -6.09 -10.33 -11.53
CA TYR A 244 -6.41 -11.21 -10.40
C TYR A 244 -7.81 -10.94 -9.85
N SER A 245 -8.12 -9.68 -9.53
CA SER A 245 -9.42 -9.31 -8.96
C SER A 245 -10.58 -9.56 -9.92
N ALA A 246 -10.41 -9.36 -11.23
CA ALA A 246 -11.43 -9.71 -12.23
C ALA A 246 -11.75 -11.21 -12.21
N GLY A 247 -10.73 -12.07 -12.26
CA GLY A 247 -10.91 -13.52 -12.20
C GLY A 247 -11.48 -13.98 -10.85
N PHE A 248 -11.04 -13.35 -9.76
CA PHE A 248 -11.53 -13.65 -8.42
C PHE A 248 -13.00 -13.24 -8.23
N ILE A 249 -13.42 -12.07 -8.73
CA ILE A 249 -14.83 -11.66 -8.73
C ILE A 249 -15.67 -12.67 -9.51
N ALA A 250 -15.22 -13.10 -10.69
CA ALA A 250 -15.93 -14.12 -11.46
C ALA A 250 -16.10 -15.44 -10.67
N ALA A 251 -15.05 -15.89 -9.97
CA ALA A 251 -15.10 -17.07 -9.13
C ALA A 251 -16.02 -16.89 -7.91
N ALA A 252 -16.00 -15.72 -7.27
CA ALA A 252 -16.91 -15.38 -6.17
C ALA A 252 -18.37 -15.34 -6.64
N LEU A 253 -18.64 -14.77 -7.82
CA LEU A 253 -19.96 -14.79 -8.44
C LEU A 253 -20.42 -16.23 -8.70
N LEU A 254 -19.56 -17.13 -9.20
CA LEU A 254 -19.92 -18.54 -9.33
C LEU A 254 -20.24 -19.20 -7.99
N ALA A 255 -19.52 -18.83 -6.92
CA ALA A 255 -19.76 -19.35 -5.58
C ALA A 255 -21.09 -18.90 -4.97
N VAL A 256 -21.66 -17.77 -5.41
CA VAL A 256 -23.03 -17.35 -5.06
C VAL A 256 -24.06 -18.35 -5.57
N TRP A 257 -23.83 -18.98 -6.74
CA TRP A 257 -24.76 -19.94 -7.34
C TRP A 257 -24.47 -21.38 -6.92
N TRP A 258 -23.23 -21.67 -6.50
CA TRP A 258 -22.79 -23.00 -6.09
C TRP A 258 -21.97 -22.93 -4.81
N GLU A 259 -22.66 -23.00 -3.67
CA GLU A 259 -22.09 -22.86 -2.33
C GLU A 259 -20.87 -23.76 -2.03
N PRO A 260 -20.78 -25.03 -2.49
CA PRO A 260 -19.58 -25.85 -2.30
C PRO A 260 -18.28 -25.23 -2.84
N LEU A 261 -18.38 -24.27 -3.76
CA LEU A 261 -17.24 -23.55 -4.32
C LEU A 261 -16.62 -22.53 -3.35
N VAL A 262 -17.34 -22.10 -2.31
CA VAL A 262 -16.90 -21.07 -1.36
C VAL A 262 -15.56 -21.41 -0.73
N ALA A 263 -15.37 -22.63 -0.22
CA ALA A 263 -14.12 -23.04 0.41
C ALA A 263 -12.93 -23.00 -0.58
N ALA A 264 -13.14 -23.46 -1.82
CA ALA A 264 -12.11 -23.44 -2.85
C ALA A 264 -11.73 -22.01 -3.25
N VAL A 265 -12.71 -21.11 -3.39
CA VAL A 265 -12.48 -19.71 -3.75
C VAL A 265 -11.83 -18.95 -2.59
N ALA A 266 -12.24 -19.21 -1.35
CA ALA A 266 -11.61 -18.64 -0.15
C ALA A 266 -10.14 -19.06 -0.02
N ALA A 267 -9.84 -20.35 -0.22
CA ALA A 267 -8.46 -20.85 -0.23
C ALA A 267 -7.66 -20.23 -1.40
N ALA A 268 -8.24 -20.16 -2.59
CA ALA A 268 -7.62 -19.52 -3.75
C ALA A 268 -7.36 -18.02 -3.52
N ALA A 269 -8.24 -17.32 -2.79
CA ALA A 269 -8.05 -15.91 -2.44
C ALA A 269 -6.70 -15.71 -1.72
N PHE A 270 -6.44 -16.51 -0.68
CA PHE A 270 -5.18 -16.48 0.06
C PHE A 270 -3.99 -16.89 -0.82
N VAL A 271 -4.07 -18.07 -1.44
CA VAL A 271 -2.93 -18.67 -2.14
C VAL A 271 -2.51 -17.83 -3.34
N CYS A 272 -3.47 -17.40 -4.17
CA CYS A 272 -3.17 -16.63 -5.37
C CYS A 272 -2.64 -15.23 -5.02
N HIS A 273 -3.23 -14.55 -4.02
CA HIS A 273 -2.76 -13.24 -3.61
C HIS A 273 -1.33 -13.32 -3.04
N GLU A 274 -1.03 -14.35 -2.26
CA GLU A 274 0.32 -14.60 -1.76
C GLU A 274 1.31 -14.96 -2.86
N LEU A 275 0.88 -15.77 -3.83
CA LEU A 275 1.71 -16.13 -4.98
C LEU A 275 2.06 -14.88 -5.81
N ILE A 276 1.11 -13.98 -6.06
CA ILE A 276 1.36 -12.72 -6.79
C ILE A 276 2.41 -11.88 -6.06
N TYR A 277 2.26 -11.71 -4.74
CA TYR A 277 3.24 -11.02 -3.91
C TYR A 277 4.62 -11.67 -4.01
N TYR A 278 4.70 -12.99 -3.87
CA TYR A 278 5.94 -13.74 -3.90
C TYR A 278 6.64 -13.68 -5.27
N MET A 279 5.87 -13.78 -6.35
CA MET A 279 6.37 -13.63 -7.71
C MET A 279 6.94 -12.23 -7.94
N GLU A 280 6.29 -11.20 -7.40
CA GLU A 280 6.80 -9.83 -7.53
C GLU A 280 8.08 -9.63 -6.70
N LEU A 281 8.16 -10.19 -5.50
CA LEU A 281 9.38 -10.15 -4.69
C LEU A 281 10.55 -10.82 -5.43
N ARG A 282 10.34 -12.04 -5.96
CA ARG A 282 11.36 -12.73 -6.77
C ARG A 282 11.78 -11.93 -7.99
N ARG A 283 10.84 -11.32 -8.71
CA ARG A 283 11.12 -10.48 -9.89
C ARG A 283 11.91 -9.23 -9.53
N GLU A 284 11.62 -8.61 -8.40
CA GLU A 284 12.36 -7.44 -7.92
C GLU A 284 13.78 -7.83 -7.52
N GLU A 285 13.95 -8.95 -6.82
CA GLU A 285 15.25 -9.47 -6.41
C GLU A 285 16.13 -9.89 -7.60
N GLN A 286 15.53 -10.44 -8.66
CA GLN A 286 16.26 -10.90 -9.86
C GLN A 286 16.63 -9.75 -10.81
N ALA A 287 15.94 -8.62 -10.72
CA ALA A 287 16.19 -7.47 -11.59
C ALA A 287 17.38 -6.63 -11.13
N SER A 288 18.06 -6.00 -12.08
CA SER A 288 19.13 -5.06 -11.79
C SER A 288 18.56 -3.79 -11.13
N PRO A 289 19.19 -3.28 -10.06
CA PRO A 289 18.74 -2.06 -9.41
C PRO A 289 18.94 -0.83 -10.29
N VAL A 290 18.00 0.11 -10.23
CA VAL A 290 18.02 1.37 -11.01
C VAL A 290 18.77 2.47 -10.27
N PHE A 291 18.73 2.48 -8.94
CA PHE A 291 19.34 3.52 -8.11
C PHE A 291 20.75 3.13 -7.66
N VAL A 292 21.62 2.97 -8.66
CA VAL A 292 23.07 2.81 -8.51
C VAL A 292 23.76 3.78 -9.47
N HIS A 293 24.98 4.19 -9.13
CA HIS A 293 25.79 5.05 -9.99
C HIS A 293 26.07 4.36 -11.34
N ASP A 294 26.12 5.15 -12.40
CA ASP A 294 26.36 4.69 -13.76
C ASP A 294 27.75 5.13 -14.21
N VAL A 295 28.35 4.44 -15.17
CA VAL A 295 29.62 4.89 -15.79
C VAL A 295 29.49 6.27 -16.42
N LYS A 296 28.27 6.65 -16.80
CA LYS A 296 27.91 7.95 -17.34
C LYS A 296 27.80 9.05 -16.26
N GLY A 297 27.70 8.71 -14.98
CA GLY A 297 27.68 9.69 -13.89
C GLY A 297 26.83 9.29 -12.69
N LEU A 298 26.51 10.28 -11.85
CA LEU A 298 25.84 10.04 -10.57
C LEU A 298 24.32 9.95 -10.73
N ARG A 299 23.74 8.83 -10.29
CA ARG A 299 22.29 8.64 -10.32
C ARG A 299 21.62 9.44 -9.21
N VAL A 300 20.55 10.16 -9.54
CA VAL A 300 19.71 10.88 -8.58
C VAL A 300 18.72 9.90 -7.95
N LEU A 301 18.84 9.66 -6.65
CA LEU A 301 17.88 8.86 -5.87
C LEU A 301 16.64 9.67 -5.55
N ALA A 302 16.77 10.90 -5.07
CA ALA A 302 15.63 11.78 -4.77
C ALA A 302 16.02 13.25 -4.92
N VAL A 303 15.01 14.11 -5.03
CA VAL A 303 15.19 15.57 -5.06
C VAL A 303 14.45 16.18 -3.88
N VAL A 304 15.11 17.09 -3.17
CA VAL A 304 14.55 17.76 -1.99
C VAL A 304 13.56 18.83 -2.47
N PRO A 305 12.28 18.78 -2.05
CA PRO A 305 11.28 19.74 -2.51
C PRO A 305 11.64 21.19 -2.16
N GLY A 306 11.47 22.11 -3.11
CA GLY A 306 11.73 23.54 -2.95
C GLY A 306 13.21 23.96 -3.07
N MET A 307 14.14 23.00 -3.16
CA MET A 307 15.58 23.26 -3.29
C MET A 307 15.99 23.50 -4.76
N PRO A 308 17.22 23.98 -5.06
CA PRO A 308 17.62 24.34 -6.41
C PRO A 308 17.38 23.25 -7.48
N ALA A 309 17.65 21.98 -7.18
CA ALA A 309 17.42 20.86 -8.09
C ALA A 309 15.95 20.69 -8.49
N ASP A 310 15.02 20.91 -7.56
CA ASP A 310 13.58 20.84 -7.80
C ASP A 310 13.13 21.96 -8.75
N GLN A 311 13.61 23.18 -8.49
CA GLN A 311 13.35 24.35 -9.33
C GLN A 311 13.93 24.21 -10.74
N MET A 312 15.04 23.49 -10.87
CA MET A 312 15.69 23.16 -12.15
C MET A 312 15.01 21.99 -12.89
N GLY A 313 13.98 21.36 -12.31
CA GLY A 313 13.25 20.26 -12.93
C GLY A 313 14.07 18.97 -13.05
N ILE A 314 15.04 18.76 -12.14
CA ILE A 314 15.74 17.48 -12.01
C ILE A 314 14.78 16.45 -11.41
N GLN A 315 14.77 15.23 -11.92
CA GLN A 315 13.86 14.17 -11.52
C GLN A 315 14.58 12.96 -10.94
N THR A 316 13.88 12.23 -10.08
CA THR A 316 14.33 10.93 -9.56
C THR A 316 14.66 9.97 -10.70
N GLY A 317 15.82 9.32 -10.63
CA GLY A 317 16.29 8.33 -11.60
C GLY A 317 17.13 8.90 -12.75
N GLU A 318 17.17 10.22 -12.91
CA GLU A 318 18.06 10.87 -13.88
C GLU A 318 19.54 10.74 -13.47
N ILE A 319 20.45 10.94 -14.41
CA ILE A 319 21.90 10.88 -14.17
C ILE A 319 22.49 12.27 -14.28
N LEU A 320 23.17 12.72 -13.24
CA LEU A 320 24.01 13.89 -13.29
C LEU A 320 25.32 13.51 -14.00
N HIS A 321 25.47 14.00 -15.23
CA HIS A 321 26.56 13.65 -16.14
C HIS A 321 27.75 14.61 -15.99
N LYS A 322 27.49 15.92 -16.02
CA LYS A 322 28.52 16.95 -15.86
C LYS A 322 28.03 18.15 -15.04
N VAL A 323 28.99 18.85 -14.43
CA VAL A 323 28.80 20.16 -13.79
C VAL A 323 29.80 21.12 -14.42
N ASN A 324 29.32 22.26 -14.93
CA ASN A 324 30.14 23.31 -15.53
C ASN A 324 31.09 22.79 -16.63
N GLY A 325 30.66 21.78 -17.38
CA GLY A 325 31.45 21.13 -18.45
C GLY A 325 32.38 20.01 -17.98
N THR A 326 32.55 19.83 -16.67
CA THR A 326 33.39 18.78 -16.09
C THR A 326 32.58 17.51 -15.80
N PRO A 327 33.00 16.33 -16.27
CA PRO A 327 32.35 15.07 -15.95
C PRO A 327 32.32 14.79 -14.44
N VAL A 328 31.22 14.23 -13.95
CA VAL A 328 31.03 13.94 -12.53
C VAL A 328 30.84 12.44 -12.34
N ARG A 329 31.77 11.80 -11.63
CA ARG A 329 31.74 10.35 -11.36
C ARG A 329 31.68 10.03 -9.87
N THR A 330 32.10 10.96 -9.03
CA THR A 330 32.06 10.84 -7.57
C THR A 330 31.31 12.01 -6.94
N THR A 331 30.80 11.80 -5.73
CA THR A 331 30.19 12.88 -4.93
C THR A 331 31.16 14.05 -4.70
N GLN A 332 32.48 13.79 -4.66
CA GLN A 332 33.51 14.83 -4.56
C GLN A 332 33.61 15.65 -5.86
N ASP A 333 33.61 15.00 -7.03
CA ASP A 333 33.64 15.69 -8.33
C ASP A 333 32.46 16.67 -8.47
N LEU A 334 31.28 16.27 -7.96
CA LEU A 334 30.08 17.12 -7.94
C LEU A 334 30.33 18.36 -7.08
N TYR A 335 30.85 18.17 -5.87
CA TYR A 335 31.12 19.26 -4.95
C TYR A 335 32.14 20.24 -5.53
N ASP A 336 33.26 19.72 -6.05
CA ASP A 336 34.33 20.52 -6.64
C ASP A 336 33.83 21.26 -7.88
N GLY A 337 33.09 20.58 -8.76
CA GLY A 337 32.50 21.18 -9.97
C GLY A 337 31.53 22.31 -9.67
N LEU A 338 30.76 22.21 -8.57
CA LEU A 338 29.85 23.26 -8.11
C LEU A 338 30.58 24.49 -7.54
N GLN A 339 31.81 24.33 -7.06
CA GLN A 339 32.63 25.43 -6.54
C GLN A 339 33.33 26.23 -7.63
N VAL A 340 33.58 25.64 -8.80
CA VAL A 340 34.26 26.31 -9.93
C VAL A 340 33.57 27.61 -10.35
N ASN A 341 32.24 27.68 -10.24
CA ASN A 341 31.48 28.87 -10.58
C ASN A 341 30.50 29.24 -9.46
N SER A 342 30.77 30.36 -8.79
CA SER A 342 29.97 30.86 -7.67
C SER A 342 28.68 31.54 -8.11
N ALA A 343 28.60 32.03 -9.36
CA ALA A 343 27.50 32.83 -9.88
C ALA A 343 26.49 32.01 -10.70
N PHE A 344 26.94 30.95 -11.38
CA PHE A 344 26.08 30.11 -12.21
C PHE A 344 26.41 28.62 -12.05
N CYS A 345 25.38 27.81 -11.87
CA CYS A 345 25.48 26.35 -11.92
C CYS A 345 24.88 25.86 -13.24
N LYS A 346 25.70 25.26 -14.10
CA LYS A 346 25.25 24.58 -15.32
C LYS A 346 25.44 23.08 -15.16
N LEU A 347 24.36 22.32 -15.29
CA LEU A 347 24.39 20.87 -15.19
C LEU A 347 23.98 20.23 -16.52
N GLU A 348 24.67 19.15 -16.86
CA GLU A 348 24.27 18.22 -17.91
C GLU A 348 23.63 17.01 -17.23
N ILE A 349 22.36 16.79 -17.47
CA ILE A 349 21.57 15.69 -16.89
C ILE A 349 21.14 14.76 -18.02
N ILE A 350 21.35 13.46 -17.87
CA ILE A 350 20.78 12.46 -18.75
C ILE A 350 19.40 12.10 -18.18
N ASN A 351 18.36 12.35 -18.96
CA ASN A 351 16.97 12.07 -18.57
C ASN A 351 16.67 10.56 -18.58
N LEU A 352 15.43 10.19 -18.25
CA LEU A 352 15.00 8.78 -18.20
C LEU A 352 15.00 8.10 -19.57
N GLU A 353 14.85 8.87 -20.65
CA GLU A 353 14.92 8.40 -22.04
C GLU A 353 16.36 8.25 -22.55
N GLY A 354 17.36 8.75 -21.82
CA GLY A 354 18.78 8.69 -22.19
C GLY A 354 19.31 9.91 -22.96
N HIS A 355 18.50 10.96 -23.12
CA HIS A 355 18.90 12.21 -23.76
C HIS A 355 19.55 13.17 -22.75
N VAL A 356 20.54 13.94 -23.21
CA VAL A 356 21.17 14.99 -22.41
C VAL A 356 20.28 16.23 -22.41
N LYS A 357 19.85 16.67 -21.24
CA LYS A 357 19.23 17.98 -21.01
C LYS A 357 20.19 18.88 -20.24
N PHE A 358 20.21 20.16 -20.59
CA PHE A 358 20.97 21.18 -19.88
C PHE A 358 20.02 21.91 -18.94
N VAL A 359 20.40 21.98 -17.67
CA VAL A 359 19.68 22.77 -16.68
C VAL A 359 20.66 23.76 -16.06
N GLN A 360 20.21 25.00 -15.87
CA GLN A 360 21.05 26.06 -15.34
C GLN A 360 20.28 26.95 -14.38
N ARG A 361 20.98 27.47 -13.37
CA ARG A 361 20.43 28.42 -12.42
C ARG A 361 21.51 29.42 -11.99
N ALA A 362 21.12 30.69 -11.88
CA ALA A 362 21.93 31.69 -11.20
C ALA A 362 21.95 31.42 -9.70
N ARG A 363 23.13 31.50 -9.09
CA ARG A 363 23.32 31.37 -7.64
C ARG A 363 23.34 32.76 -7.04
N PHE A 364 22.55 32.98 -5.99
CA PHE A 364 22.52 34.26 -5.28
C PHE A 364 23.41 34.21 -4.04
N GLU A 365 24.01 35.37 -3.70
CA GLU A 365 24.88 35.51 -2.54
C GLU A 365 24.12 35.19 -1.24
N GLY A 366 24.65 34.27 -0.43
CA GLY A 366 24.00 33.78 0.79
C GLY A 366 23.14 32.51 0.64
N GLU A 367 22.89 32.02 -0.58
CA GLU A 367 22.21 30.73 -0.76
C GLU A 367 23.09 29.55 -0.33
N HIS A 368 22.47 28.56 0.32
CA HIS A 368 23.15 27.32 0.71
C HIS A 368 23.71 26.58 -0.52
N HIS A 369 24.95 26.12 -0.40
CA HIS A 369 25.71 25.39 -1.43
C HIS A 369 25.09 24.04 -1.84
N GLN A 370 24.02 23.61 -1.19
CA GLN A 370 23.40 22.31 -1.43
C GLN A 370 22.40 22.42 -2.58
N LEU A 371 22.70 21.73 -3.68
CA LEU A 371 21.82 21.62 -4.85
C LEU A 371 20.46 21.00 -4.50
N GLY A 372 20.37 20.22 -3.41
CA GLY A 372 19.16 19.51 -3.01
C GLY A 372 18.93 18.21 -3.77
N VAL A 373 19.97 17.64 -4.36
CA VAL A 373 19.96 16.26 -4.89
C VAL A 373 20.36 15.28 -3.79
N VAL A 374 19.61 14.20 -3.66
CA VAL A 374 20.01 13.01 -2.92
C VAL A 374 20.47 11.99 -3.96
N LEU A 375 21.74 11.63 -3.90
CA LEU A 375 22.34 10.69 -4.83
C LEU A 375 22.05 9.24 -4.40
N ALA A 376 22.19 8.33 -5.35
CA ALA A 376 22.31 6.90 -5.04
C ALA A 376 23.44 6.68 -4.01
N PRO A 377 23.38 5.61 -3.21
CA PRO A 377 24.38 5.37 -2.18
C PRO A 377 25.70 4.89 -2.80
N ASP A 378 26.80 5.50 -2.35
CA ASP A 378 28.16 5.00 -2.51
C ASP A 378 28.49 3.93 -1.45
N GLU A 379 29.61 3.22 -1.59
CA GLU A 379 30.08 2.22 -0.62
C GLU A 379 30.34 2.80 0.79
N GLY A 380 30.37 4.12 0.98
CA GLY A 380 30.62 4.78 2.26
C GLY A 380 29.38 5.06 3.13
N ALA A 381 28.16 4.71 2.72
CA ALA A 381 26.98 5.12 3.49
C ALA A 381 26.93 4.46 4.89
N PRO A 382 26.85 5.25 6.00
CA PRO A 382 26.98 4.73 7.36
C PRO A 382 25.73 3.99 7.85
N HIS A 383 24.56 4.32 7.27
CA HIS A 383 23.27 3.80 7.69
C HIS A 383 22.49 3.23 6.51
N VAL A 384 21.87 2.08 6.76
CA VAL A 384 20.96 1.40 5.84
C VAL A 384 19.57 1.37 6.47
N ALA A 385 18.52 1.32 5.65
CA ALA A 385 17.17 1.05 6.12
C ALA A 385 17.16 -0.24 6.95
N GLY A 386 16.60 -0.18 8.15
CA GLY A 386 16.35 -1.36 8.97
C GLY A 386 15.25 -2.23 8.34
N ARG A 387 14.93 -3.37 8.98
CA ARG A 387 13.77 -4.16 8.57
C ARG A 387 12.51 -3.28 8.60
N LEU A 388 11.74 -3.30 7.51
CA LEU A 388 10.40 -2.73 7.48
C LEU A 388 9.58 -3.37 8.60
N ALA A 389 8.68 -2.60 9.23
CA ALA A 389 7.87 -3.11 10.33
C ALA A 389 7.07 -4.32 9.85
N ALA A 390 7.35 -5.49 10.41
CA ALA A 390 6.73 -6.73 9.95
C ALA A 390 5.30 -6.87 10.51
N SER A 391 5.05 -6.37 11.72
CA SER A 391 3.78 -6.45 12.45
C SER A 391 3.44 -5.13 13.16
N LEU A 392 2.19 -5.01 13.64
CA LEU A 392 1.74 -3.85 14.41
C LEU A 392 2.56 -3.67 15.70
N VAL A 393 3.00 -4.77 16.31
CA VAL A 393 3.86 -4.76 17.49
C VAL A 393 5.22 -4.13 17.17
N ASP A 394 5.82 -4.45 16.02
CA ASP A 394 7.07 -3.82 15.57
C ASP A 394 6.89 -2.32 15.27
N LEU A 395 5.72 -1.94 14.75
CA LEU A 395 5.39 -0.54 14.47
C LEU A 395 5.32 0.27 15.77
N LEU A 396 4.62 -0.24 16.79
CA LEU A 396 4.41 0.42 18.08
C LEU A 396 5.65 0.44 18.97
N ARG A 397 6.44 -0.65 18.99
CA ARG A 397 7.68 -0.75 19.80
C ARG A 397 8.80 0.18 19.32
N GLY A 398 8.62 0.91 18.22
CA GLY A 398 9.57 1.93 17.79
C GLY A 398 10.98 1.40 17.48
N ARG A 399 11.11 0.10 17.12
CA ARG A 399 12.39 -0.52 16.76
C ARG A 399 13.13 0.33 15.72
N ARG A 400 14.45 0.43 15.86
CA ARG A 400 15.32 1.29 15.03
C ARG A 400 14.98 1.13 13.55
N THR A 401 14.57 2.24 12.94
CA THR A 401 14.18 2.32 11.51
C THR A 401 15.38 2.27 10.57
N THR A 402 16.58 2.45 11.11
CA THR A 402 17.86 2.38 10.41
C THR A 402 18.82 1.50 11.20
N ARG A 403 19.74 0.84 10.50
CA ARG A 403 20.82 0.04 11.08
C ARG A 403 22.16 0.63 10.64
N GLN A 404 23.11 0.71 11.55
CA GLN A 404 24.49 1.08 11.23
C GLN A 404 25.19 -0.11 10.56
N ARG A 405 25.83 0.12 9.42
CA ARG A 405 26.54 -0.94 8.68
C ARG A 405 27.66 -1.53 9.56
N GLY A 406 27.79 -2.85 9.58
CA GLY A 406 28.80 -3.57 10.38
C GLY A 406 28.40 -3.91 11.83
N SER A 407 27.26 -3.43 12.33
CA SER A 407 26.75 -3.86 13.64
C SER A 407 26.06 -5.24 13.53
N THR A 408 26.70 -6.31 14.00
CA THR A 408 26.03 -7.61 14.21
C THR A 408 24.92 -7.41 15.23
N VAL A 409 23.67 -7.60 14.81
CA VAL A 409 22.55 -7.66 15.75
C VAL A 409 22.64 -9.02 16.42
N THR A 410 23.06 -9.06 17.68
CA THR A 410 22.76 -10.18 18.58
C THR A 410 21.25 -10.39 18.58
N MET A 411 20.85 -11.63 18.30
CA MET A 411 19.45 -12.05 18.10
C MET A 411 18.53 -11.69 19.27
#